data_AF-A0A239QLU8-F1
#
_entry.id   AF-A0A239QLU8-F1
#
_cell.length_a   1.000
_cell.length_b   1.000
_cell.length_c   1.000
_cell.angle_alpha   90.00
_cell.angle_beta   90.00
_cell.angle_gamma   90.00
#
_symmetry.space_group_name_H-M   'P 1'
#
loop_
_entity.id
_entity.type
_entity.pdbx_description
1 polymer ?
#
loop_
_entity_poly.entity_id
_entity_poly.type
_entity_poly.pdbx_seq_one_letter_code
_entity_poly.pdbx_strand_id
1 'polypeptide(L)'
;MERITSEVIAEKEFTIASRGYNQEEVDTFLDLICEEMDRLNNEIQDLRQKTTMVRPSAPAAESSSVSKEDENKFREILEMAATVKEETIRKAREDAEAIRLKAETEANERLNGLAEEREGLEKEVTALKETAVEYRRQFEELLHAQQEALEKATGLF
;
A
#
# COMPACT_ATOMS: atom_id res chain seq x y z
N MET A 1 -2.98 -0.72 -51.06
CA MET A 1 -3.95 -1.03 -49.99
C MET A 1 -4.59 0.28 -49.61
N GLU A 2 -5.86 0.48 -49.93
CA GLU A 2 -6.61 1.66 -49.47
C GLU A 2 -6.66 1.64 -47.94
N ARG A 3 -6.41 2.80 -47.33
CA ARG A 3 -6.54 2.95 -45.88
C ARG A 3 -8.00 3.21 -45.58
N ILE A 4 -8.57 2.38 -44.72
CA ILE A 4 -9.92 2.58 -44.21
C ILE A 4 -9.85 3.69 -43.16
N THR A 5 -10.56 4.79 -43.38
CA THR A 5 -10.78 5.88 -42.42
C THR A 5 -12.20 5.82 -41.87
N SER A 6 -12.48 6.46 -40.74
CA SER A 6 -13.84 6.58 -40.18
C SER A 6 -14.84 7.14 -41.19
N GLU A 7 -14.43 8.15 -41.97
CA GLU A 7 -15.22 8.69 -43.10
C GLU A 7 -15.54 7.63 -44.17
N VAL A 8 -14.58 6.78 -44.54
CA VAL A 8 -14.78 5.70 -45.52
C VAL A 8 -15.73 4.62 -44.99
N ILE A 9 -15.74 4.37 -43.68
CA ILE A 9 -16.66 3.42 -43.06
C ILE A 9 -18.08 3.99 -43.06
N ALA A 10 -18.24 5.28 -42.74
CA ALA A 10 -19.53 5.96 -42.72
C ALA A 10 -20.19 6.05 -44.10
N GLU A 11 -19.40 6.23 -45.16
CA GLU A 11 -19.90 6.30 -46.55
C GLU A 11 -20.07 4.91 -47.20
N LYS A 12 -19.79 3.82 -46.48
CA LYS A 12 -19.76 2.48 -47.08
C LYS A 12 -21.15 1.88 -47.21
N GLU A 13 -21.63 1.78 -48.45
CA GLU A 13 -22.85 1.03 -48.76
C GLU A 13 -22.56 -0.44 -49.10
N PHE A 14 -23.33 -1.35 -48.49
CA PHE A 14 -23.28 -2.79 -48.76
C PHE A 14 -24.47 -3.23 -49.62
N THR A 15 -24.23 -4.20 -50.51
CA THR A 15 -25.31 -4.79 -51.33
C THR A 15 -26.17 -5.74 -50.48
N ILE A 16 -27.49 -5.64 -50.63
CA ILE A 16 -28.44 -6.49 -49.90
C ILE A 16 -28.57 -7.83 -50.63
N ALA A 17 -28.33 -8.93 -49.92
CA ALA A 17 -28.51 -10.29 -50.40
C ALA A 17 -29.68 -10.98 -49.67
N SER A 18 -30.31 -11.98 -50.30
CA SER A 18 -31.47 -12.71 -49.73
C SER A 18 -31.16 -13.45 -48.42
N ARG A 19 -29.88 -13.63 -48.09
CA ARG A 19 -29.40 -14.09 -46.79
C ARG A 19 -28.17 -13.26 -46.42
N GLY A 20 -28.28 -12.45 -45.39
CA GLY A 20 -27.22 -11.53 -44.94
C GLY A 20 -27.36 -11.19 -43.46
N TYR A 21 -26.46 -10.35 -42.98
CA TYR A 21 -26.53 -9.79 -41.62
C TYR A 21 -27.68 -8.78 -41.51
N ASN A 22 -28.17 -8.56 -40.28
CA ASN A 22 -29.17 -7.54 -40.02
C ASN A 22 -28.54 -6.16 -40.23
N GLN A 23 -29.13 -5.35 -41.10
CA GLN A 23 -28.63 -4.03 -41.44
C GLN A 23 -28.50 -3.13 -40.20
N GLU A 24 -29.51 -3.09 -39.32
CA GLU A 24 -29.48 -2.22 -38.13
C GLU A 24 -28.34 -2.60 -37.15
N GLU A 25 -28.08 -3.91 -37.01
CA GLU A 25 -27.01 -4.42 -36.15
C GLU A 25 -25.62 -4.11 -36.75
N VAL A 26 -25.51 -4.21 -38.07
CA VAL A 26 -24.29 -3.83 -38.80
C VAL A 26 -24.04 -2.34 -38.68
N ASP A 27 -25.05 -1.50 -38.91
CA ASP A 27 -24.92 -0.04 -38.82
C ASP A 27 -24.49 0.39 -37.40
N THR A 28 -25.13 -0.17 -36.36
CA THR A 28 -24.76 0.09 -34.95
C THR A 28 -23.31 -0.31 -34.65
N PHE A 29 -22.85 -1.43 -35.24
CA PHE A 29 -21.48 -1.89 -35.06
C PHE A 29 -20.47 -1.03 -35.83
N LEU A 30 -20.82 -0.55 -37.02
CA LEU A 30 -19.99 0.35 -37.82
C LEU A 30 -19.85 1.73 -37.15
N ASP A 31 -20.92 2.24 -36.53
CA ASP A 31 -20.87 3.46 -35.72
C ASP A 31 -19.87 3.33 -34.57
N LEU A 32 -19.91 2.20 -33.85
CA LEU A 32 -18.95 1.92 -32.76
C LEU A 32 -17.49 1.85 -33.27
N ILE A 33 -17.27 1.27 -34.46
CA ILE A 33 -15.94 1.22 -35.07
C ILE A 33 -15.48 2.64 -35.46
N CYS A 34 -16.38 3.47 -36.00
CA CYS A 34 -16.08 4.86 -36.34
C CYS A 34 -15.65 5.64 -35.10
N GLU A 35 -16.41 5.56 -34.01
CA GLU A 35 -16.10 6.22 -32.74
C GLU A 35 -14.73 5.79 -32.18
N GLU A 36 -14.45 4.48 -32.16
CA GLU A 36 -13.18 3.97 -31.63
C GLU A 36 -12.00 4.32 -32.56
N MET A 37 -12.19 4.35 -33.88
CA MET A 37 -11.16 4.80 -34.82
C MET A 37 -10.83 6.28 -34.63
N ASP A 38 -11.83 7.14 -34.46
CA ASP A 38 -11.61 8.56 -34.20
C ASP A 38 -10.90 8.79 -32.87
N ARG A 39 -11.29 8.04 -31.84
CA ARG A 39 -10.61 8.03 -30.55
C ARG A 39 -9.13 7.63 -30.68
N LEU A 40 -8.83 6.53 -31.37
CA LEU A 40 -7.46 6.07 -31.58
C LEU A 40 -6.65 7.06 -32.41
N ASN A 41 -7.24 7.68 -33.43
CA ASN A 41 -6.57 8.71 -34.22
C ASN A 41 -6.24 9.95 -33.39
N ASN A 42 -7.17 10.40 -32.55
CA ASN A 42 -6.95 11.52 -31.62
C ASN A 42 -5.86 11.17 -30.60
N GLU A 43 -5.87 9.96 -30.04
CA GLU A 43 -4.83 9.50 -29.12
C GLU A 43 -3.45 9.41 -29.80
N ILE A 44 -3.39 8.92 -31.04
CA ILE A 44 -2.15 8.91 -31.83
C ILE A 44 -1.67 10.34 -32.11
N GLN A 45 -2.56 11.28 -32.42
CA GLN A 45 -2.20 12.69 -32.59
C GLN A 45 -1.66 13.29 -31.29
N ASP A 46 -2.34 13.08 -30.16
CA ASP A 46 -1.92 13.55 -28.84
C ASP A 46 -0.56 12.97 -28.44
N LEU A 47 -0.35 11.67 -28.64
CA LEU A 47 0.92 11.01 -28.36
C LEU A 47 2.03 11.52 -29.27
N ARG A 48 1.74 11.76 -30.56
CA ARG A 48 2.69 12.38 -31.49
C ARG A 48 3.03 13.80 -31.05
N GLN A 49 2.04 14.61 -30.67
CA GLN A 49 2.23 15.97 -30.22
C GLN A 49 3.03 16.02 -28.90
N LYS A 50 2.74 15.14 -27.94
CA LYS A 50 3.53 14.97 -26.71
C LYS A 50 4.97 14.57 -27.03
N THR A 51 5.18 13.65 -27.98
CA THR A 51 6.52 13.24 -28.42
C THR A 51 7.26 14.40 -29.11
N THR A 52 6.58 15.21 -29.92
CA THR A 52 7.13 16.41 -30.55
C THR A 52 7.38 17.55 -29.56
N MET A 53 6.57 17.70 -28.52
CA MET A 53 6.80 18.70 -27.46
C MET A 53 7.95 18.31 -26.53
N VAL A 54 8.12 17.01 -26.26
CA VAL A 54 9.27 16.48 -25.50
C VAL A 54 10.56 16.47 -26.34
N ARG A 55 10.45 16.48 -27.67
CA ARG A 55 11.56 16.69 -28.62
C ARG A 55 11.29 17.90 -29.51
N PRO A 56 11.48 19.15 -29.04
CA PRO A 56 11.43 20.29 -29.95
C PRO A 56 12.60 20.14 -30.93
N SER A 57 12.27 19.86 -32.19
CA SER A 57 13.14 19.90 -33.38
C SER A 57 14.38 18.98 -33.38
N ALA A 58 14.22 17.78 -33.94
CA ALA A 58 15.23 17.21 -34.83
C ALA A 58 14.58 17.15 -36.24
N PRO A 59 14.87 18.09 -37.15
CA PRO A 59 14.43 17.93 -38.53
C PRO A 59 15.23 16.79 -39.15
N ALA A 60 14.55 15.96 -39.95
CA ALA A 60 15.23 14.96 -40.74
C ALA A 60 16.07 15.66 -41.84
N ALA A 61 17.32 15.24 -41.91
CA ALA A 61 18.29 15.40 -43.00
C ALA A 61 19.14 16.70 -43.05
N GLU A 62 20.46 16.45 -43.01
CA GLU A 62 21.59 17.26 -43.49
C GLU A 62 22.30 18.22 -42.50
N SER A 63 23.46 17.72 -42.02
CA SER A 63 24.62 18.43 -41.46
C SER A 63 24.44 19.34 -40.23
N SER A 64 24.88 18.87 -39.06
CA SER A 64 25.89 19.58 -38.25
C SER A 64 26.22 18.75 -37.01
N SER A 65 27.50 18.45 -36.84
CA SER A 65 28.13 17.92 -35.63
C SER A 65 27.42 18.32 -34.34
N VAL A 66 26.81 17.36 -33.64
CA VAL A 66 26.72 17.50 -32.18
C VAL A 66 28.17 17.56 -31.73
N SER A 67 28.58 18.72 -31.18
CA SER A 67 29.91 18.90 -30.64
C SER A 67 30.16 17.74 -29.69
N LYS A 68 31.30 17.04 -29.78
CA LYS A 68 31.66 15.99 -28.82
C LYS A 68 31.54 16.50 -27.37
N GLU A 69 31.67 17.80 -27.17
CA GLU A 69 31.44 18.51 -25.91
C GLU A 69 29.99 18.48 -25.41
N ASP A 70 28.97 18.56 -26.29
CA ASP A 70 27.56 18.51 -25.89
C ASP A 70 27.13 17.08 -25.58
N GLU A 71 27.65 16.08 -26.32
CA GLU A 71 27.50 14.67 -25.96
C GLU A 71 28.19 14.33 -24.63
N ASN A 72 29.37 14.89 -24.37
CA ASN A 72 30.09 14.68 -23.12
C ASN A 72 29.38 15.33 -21.93
N LYS A 73 28.91 16.57 -22.05
CA LYS A 73 28.10 17.23 -21.01
C LYS A 73 26.80 16.47 -20.74
N PHE A 74 26.15 15.94 -21.79
CA PHE A 74 24.94 15.13 -21.62
C PHE A 74 25.24 13.81 -20.88
N ARG A 75 26.35 13.14 -21.20
CA ARG A 75 26.81 11.95 -20.46
C ARG A 75 27.14 12.26 -19.00
N GLU A 76 27.83 13.37 -18.75
CA GLU A 76 28.16 13.84 -17.40
C GLU A 76 26.89 14.11 -16.57
N ILE A 77 25.88 14.77 -17.16
CA ILE A 77 24.58 14.99 -16.50
C ILE A 77 23.88 13.66 -16.22
N LEU A 78 23.92 12.70 -17.16
CA LEU A 78 23.30 11.39 -16.97
C LEU A 78 23.98 10.58 -15.85
N GLU A 79 25.30 10.66 -15.78
CA GLU A 79 26.12 10.03 -14.75
C GLU A 79 25.87 10.68 -13.38
N MET A 80 25.81 12.01 -13.33
CA MET A 80 25.48 12.76 -12.11
C MET A 80 24.04 12.48 -11.66
N ALA A 81 23.08 12.36 -12.58
CA ALA A 81 21.73 11.95 -12.24
C ALA A 81 21.67 10.50 -11.70
N ALA A 82 22.48 9.59 -12.26
CA ALA A 82 22.57 8.22 -11.78
C ALA A 82 23.17 8.14 -10.37
N THR A 83 24.24 8.89 -10.10
CA THR A 83 24.88 8.94 -8.77
C THR A 83 23.96 9.58 -7.73
N VAL A 84 23.30 10.69 -8.06
CA VAL A 84 22.32 11.33 -7.17
C VAL A 84 21.15 10.41 -6.88
N LYS A 85 20.64 9.68 -7.88
CA LYS A 85 19.58 8.68 -7.67
C LYS A 85 20.02 7.60 -6.69
N GLU A 86 21.21 7.03 -6.91
CA GLU A 86 21.75 5.97 -6.05
C GLU A 86 21.98 6.48 -4.62
N GLU A 87 22.52 7.69 -4.47
CA GLU A 87 22.74 8.30 -3.17
C GLU A 87 21.42 8.57 -2.42
N THR A 88 20.38 9.01 -3.15
CA THR A 88 19.05 9.24 -2.57
C THR A 88 18.41 7.92 -2.12
N ILE A 89 18.54 6.86 -2.92
CA ILE A 89 18.06 5.52 -2.55
C ILE A 89 18.82 5.00 -1.34
N ARG A 90 20.14 5.18 -1.29
CA ARG A 90 20.96 4.76 -0.15
C ARG A 90 20.54 5.49 1.13
N LYS A 91 20.42 6.83 1.09
CA LYS A 91 19.98 7.63 2.25
C LYS A 91 18.58 7.23 2.72
N ALA A 92 17.64 7.07 1.78
CA ALA A 92 16.29 6.62 2.12
C ALA A 92 16.28 5.21 2.75
N ARG A 93 17.18 4.32 2.33
CA ARG A 93 17.34 2.99 2.95
C ARG A 93 17.94 3.09 4.34
N GLU A 94 19.00 3.87 4.53
CA GLU A 94 19.61 4.10 5.85
C GLU A 94 18.61 4.71 6.84
N ASP A 95 17.85 5.73 6.41
CA ASP A 95 16.81 6.35 7.23
C ASP A 95 15.70 5.34 7.57
N ALA A 96 15.27 4.53 6.60
CA ALA A 96 14.28 3.49 6.83
C ALA A 96 14.77 2.42 7.81
N GLU A 97 16.02 1.98 7.68
CA GLU A 97 16.63 1.03 8.61
C GLU A 97 16.76 1.61 10.03
N ALA A 98 17.17 2.88 10.15
CA ALA A 98 17.23 3.58 11.43
C ALA A 98 15.85 3.71 12.10
N ILE A 99 14.81 4.04 11.32
CA ILE A 99 13.43 4.10 11.82
C ILE A 99 12.97 2.71 12.29
N ARG A 100 13.25 1.66 11.51
CA ARG A 100 12.88 0.29 11.89
C ARG A 100 13.58 -0.15 13.16
N LEU A 101 14.89 0.07 13.27
CA LEU A 101 15.67 -0.27 14.46
C LEU A 101 15.13 0.47 15.69
N LYS A 102 14.89 1.78 15.58
CA LYS A 102 14.33 2.57 16.68
C LYS A 102 12.94 2.09 17.10
N ALA A 103 12.07 1.79 16.13
CA ALA A 103 10.75 1.26 16.41
C ALA A 103 10.81 -0.12 17.09
N GLU A 104 11.75 -0.98 16.67
CA GLU A 104 11.97 -2.30 17.27
C GLU A 104 12.52 -2.20 18.70
N THR A 105 13.48 -1.30 18.96
CA THR A 105 14.00 -1.07 20.31
C THR A 105 12.90 -0.53 21.24
N GLU A 106 12.15 0.48 20.80
CA GLU A 106 11.05 1.04 21.60
C GLU A 106 9.94 0.00 21.85
N ALA A 107 9.63 -0.83 20.87
CA ALA A 107 8.65 -1.91 21.02
C ALA A 107 9.13 -2.96 22.03
N ASN A 108 10.40 -3.38 21.94
CA ASN A 108 10.98 -4.35 22.86
C ASN A 108 11.06 -3.79 24.29
N GLU A 109 11.43 -2.53 24.46
CA GLU A 109 11.42 -1.86 25.77
C GLU A 109 10.02 -1.81 26.37
N ARG A 110 9.00 -1.45 25.58
CA ARG A 110 7.60 -1.46 26.03
C ARG A 110 7.13 -2.87 26.39
N LEU A 111 7.48 -3.88 25.60
CA LEU A 111 7.12 -5.27 25.89
C LEU A 111 7.78 -5.77 27.18
N ASN A 112 9.05 -5.42 27.41
CA ASN A 112 9.75 -5.77 28.64
C ASN A 112 9.10 -5.09 29.85
N GLY A 113 8.80 -3.79 29.77
CA GLY A 113 8.09 -3.07 30.84
C GLY A 113 6.72 -3.68 31.15
N LEU A 114 5.93 -4.01 30.12
CA LEU A 114 4.64 -4.68 30.30
C LEU A 114 4.79 -6.09 30.88
N ALA A 115 5.86 -6.81 30.54
CA ALA A 115 6.13 -8.14 31.12
C ALA A 115 6.48 -8.05 32.61
N GLU A 116 7.28 -7.05 33.00
CA GLU A 116 7.61 -6.77 34.40
C GLU A 116 6.38 -6.34 35.21
N GLU A 117 5.54 -5.44 34.68
CA GLU A 117 4.27 -5.04 35.31
C GLU A 117 3.32 -6.24 35.46
N ARG A 118 3.21 -7.09 34.44
CA ARG A 118 2.40 -8.32 34.50
C ARG A 118 2.91 -9.24 35.60
N GLU A 119 4.22 -9.45 35.70
CA GLU A 119 4.82 -10.28 36.74
C GLU A 119 4.58 -9.68 38.14
N GLY A 120 4.69 -8.35 38.29
CA GLY A 120 4.38 -7.65 39.54
C GLY A 120 2.92 -7.84 39.96
N LEU A 121 1.98 -7.59 39.05
CA LEU A 121 0.55 -7.80 39.29
C LEU A 121 0.23 -9.26 39.61
N GLU A 122 0.88 -10.21 38.96
CA GLU A 122 0.69 -11.63 39.24
C GLU A 122 1.11 -11.98 40.66
N LYS A 123 2.26 -11.46 41.13
CA LYS A 123 2.72 -11.60 42.52
C LYS A 123 1.78 -10.95 43.54
N GLU A 124 1.28 -9.75 43.23
CA GLU A 124 0.30 -9.06 44.09
C GLU A 124 -1.00 -9.85 44.21
N VAL A 125 -1.52 -10.38 43.08
CA VAL A 125 -2.72 -11.22 43.07
C VAL A 125 -2.51 -12.49 43.88
N THR A 126 -1.35 -13.14 43.79
CA THR A 126 -1.06 -14.33 44.60
C THR A 126 -0.98 -13.99 46.09
N ALA A 127 -0.29 -12.91 46.46
CA ALA A 127 -0.20 -12.46 47.86
C ALA A 127 -1.57 -12.07 48.43
N LEU A 128 -2.42 -11.41 47.63
CA LEU A 128 -3.78 -11.06 48.04
C LEU A 128 -4.65 -12.31 48.25
N LYS A 129 -4.48 -13.34 47.41
CA LYS A 129 -5.18 -14.62 47.58
C LYS A 129 -4.71 -15.34 48.84
N GLU A 130 -3.41 -15.38 49.10
CA GLU A 130 -2.84 -16.00 50.30
C GLU A 130 -3.34 -15.31 51.57
N THR A 131 -3.27 -13.98 51.63
CA THR A 131 -3.78 -13.21 52.76
C THR A 131 -5.29 -13.42 52.95
N ALA A 132 -6.08 -13.46 51.87
CA ALA A 132 -7.52 -13.74 51.96
C ALA A 132 -7.82 -15.14 52.52
N VAL A 133 -7.01 -16.15 52.18
CA VAL A 133 -7.12 -17.51 52.74
C VAL A 133 -6.75 -17.49 54.22
N GLU A 134 -5.68 -16.79 54.59
CA GLU A 134 -5.24 -16.69 55.98
C GLU A 134 -6.29 -15.97 56.86
N TYR A 135 -6.83 -14.85 56.40
CA TYR A 135 -7.92 -14.15 57.08
C TYR A 135 -9.14 -15.04 57.29
N ARG A 136 -9.50 -15.84 56.28
CA ARG A 136 -10.62 -16.79 56.40
C ARG A 136 -10.35 -17.85 57.47
N ARG A 137 -9.16 -18.45 57.47
CA ARG A 137 -8.75 -19.43 58.48
C ARG A 137 -8.80 -18.84 59.89
N GLN A 138 -8.21 -17.66 60.08
CA GLN A 138 -8.22 -16.97 61.38
C GLN A 138 -9.64 -16.66 61.87
N PHE A 139 -10.53 -16.29 60.95
CA PHE A 139 -11.93 -16.04 61.28
C PHE A 139 -12.69 -17.32 61.65
N GLU A 140 -12.48 -18.42 60.93
CA GLU A 140 -13.06 -19.73 61.26
C GLU A 140 -12.59 -20.23 62.64
N GLU A 141 -11.29 -20.07 62.95
CA GLU A 141 -10.74 -20.41 64.27
C GLU A 141 -11.36 -19.58 65.39
N LEU A 142 -11.57 -18.28 65.15
CA LEU A 142 -12.22 -17.41 66.13
C LEU A 142 -13.68 -17.82 66.36
N LEU A 143 -14.43 -18.14 65.29
CA LEU A 143 -15.80 -18.62 65.43
C LEU A 143 -15.88 -19.95 66.18
N HIS A 144 -14.98 -20.89 65.88
CA HIS A 144 -14.91 -22.17 66.61
C HIS A 144 -14.59 -21.95 68.09
N ALA A 145 -13.63 -21.07 68.41
CA ALA A 145 -13.29 -20.73 69.79
C ALA A 145 -14.48 -20.09 70.55
N GLN A 146 -15.23 -19.21 69.89
CA GLN A 146 -16.45 -18.61 70.46
C GLN A 146 -17.56 -19.64 70.67
N GLN A 147 -17.74 -20.58 69.73
CA GLN A 147 -18.71 -21.65 69.87
C GLN A 147 -18.36 -22.57 71.06
N GLU A 148 -17.10 -22.99 71.17
CA GLU A 148 -16.64 -23.84 72.29
C GLU A 148 -16.80 -23.13 73.65
N ALA A 149 -16.55 -21.82 73.69
CA ALA A 149 -16.76 -21.01 74.90
C ALA A 149 -18.25 -20.96 75.29
N LEU A 150 -19.15 -20.81 74.32
CA LEU A 150 -20.60 -20.83 74.55
C LEU A 150 -21.09 -22.20 75.03
N GLU A 151 -20.65 -23.29 74.40
CA GLU A 151 -21.00 -24.66 74.81
C GLU A 151 -20.58 -24.94 76.26
N LYS A 152 -19.35 -24.57 76.63
CA LYS A 152 -18.85 -24.67 78.02
C LYS A 152 -19.68 -23.82 78.98
N ALA A 153 -20.04 -22.60 78.60
CA ALA A 153 -20.88 -21.72 79.43
C ALA A 153 -22.28 -22.31 79.63
N THR A 154 -22.89 -22.90 78.59
CA THR A 154 -24.23 -23.51 78.68
C THR A 154 -24.24 -24.86 79.41
N GLY A 155 -23.17 -25.66 79.32
CA GLY A 155 -23.06 -26.94 80.02
C GLY A 155 -22.70 -26.81 81.52
N LEU A 156 -22.43 -25.60 81.99
CA LEU A 156 -22.19 -25.30 83.41
C LEU A 156 -23.48 -24.94 84.19
N PHE A 157 -24.62 -24.81 83.50
CA PHE A 157 -25.96 -24.59 84.08
C PHE A 157 -26.82 -25.84 83.93
#